data_AF-A0A1L2YW09-F1
#
_entry.id   AF-A0A1L2YW09-F1
#
_cell.length_a   1.000
_cell.length_b   1.000
_cell.length_c   1.000
_cell.angle_alpha   90.00
_cell.angle_beta   90.00
_cell.angle_gamma   90.00
#
_symmetry.space_group_name_H-M   'P 1'
#
loop_
_entity.id
_entity.type
_entity.pdbx_description
1 polymer ?
#
loop_
_entity_poly.entity_id
_entity_poly.type
_entity_poly.pdbx_seq_one_letter_code
_entity_poly.pdbx_strand_id
1 'polypeptide(L)'
;VWIDTGETPTVFRYIDWLLTVPLQMVEFYLILAAVTVVAGSLFWQLLLGSLVMLIFGYMGEAGVMAAMPAFVIGMAAWLYMIYVLYMGAGKAAVSSTSASVQTAYNSMLMIIVVGWAIYPLGYVFGYLMGAVDASTLNLIYNLADFINKILFGLVIWKAAMDDNKQTA
;
A
#
# COMPACT_ATOMS: atom_id res chain seq x y z
N VAL A 1 8.88 18.92 -11.54
CA VAL A 1 9.86 17.92 -12.07
C VAL A 1 9.39 17.36 -13.39
N TRP A 2 8.47 16.38 -13.48
CA TRP A 2 8.05 15.84 -14.79
C TRP A 2 7.53 16.91 -15.78
N ILE A 3 6.69 17.84 -15.30
CA ILE A 3 6.16 18.95 -16.14
C ILE A 3 7.31 19.84 -16.68
N ASP A 4 8.39 19.96 -15.93
CA ASP A 4 9.51 20.87 -16.23
C ASP A 4 10.64 20.17 -17.00
N THR A 5 10.84 18.86 -16.80
CA THR A 5 12.00 18.10 -17.31
C THR A 5 11.63 17.01 -18.30
N GLY A 6 10.37 16.61 -18.41
CA GLY A 6 9.91 15.46 -19.20
C GLY A 6 10.31 14.09 -18.63
N GLU A 7 11.15 14.05 -17.60
CA GLU A 7 11.61 12.83 -16.96
C GLU A 7 10.69 12.40 -15.81
N THR A 8 10.51 11.08 -15.66
CA THR A 8 9.82 10.53 -14.50
C THR A 8 10.67 10.77 -13.23
N PRO A 9 10.13 11.40 -12.18
CA PRO A 9 10.86 11.69 -10.95
C PRO A 9 10.94 10.45 -10.05
N THR A 10 11.51 9.35 -10.55
CA THR A 10 11.54 8.03 -9.88
C THR A 10 12.13 8.14 -8.48
N VAL A 11 13.25 8.83 -8.30
CA VAL A 11 13.90 9.00 -6.98
C VAL A 11 12.96 9.68 -5.99
N PHE A 12 12.35 10.80 -6.35
CA PHE A 12 11.44 11.52 -5.45
C PHE A 12 10.20 10.69 -5.10
N ARG A 13 9.66 9.96 -6.07
CA ARG A 13 8.51 9.07 -5.86
C ARG A 13 8.81 7.96 -4.87
N TYR A 14 9.95 7.28 -5.01
CA TYR A 14 10.33 6.21 -4.08
C TYR A 14 10.75 6.73 -2.71
N ILE A 15 11.30 7.94 -2.60
CA ILE A 15 11.53 8.59 -1.30
C ILE A 15 10.18 8.90 -0.61
N ASP A 16 9.22 9.47 -1.34
CA ASP A 16 7.87 9.71 -0.81
C ASP A 16 7.25 8.41 -0.32
N TRP A 17 7.24 7.35 -1.14
CA TRP A 17 6.68 6.06 -0.75
C TRP A 17 7.41 5.43 0.43
N LEU A 18 8.74 5.55 0.51
CA LEU A 18 9.52 5.07 1.64
C LEU A 18 9.16 5.78 2.95
N LEU A 19 8.67 7.03 2.88
CA LEU A 19 8.18 7.75 4.05
C LEU A 19 6.72 7.41 4.34
N THR A 20 5.85 7.44 3.33
CA THR A 20 4.40 7.31 3.52
C THR A 20 3.94 5.88 3.77
N VAL A 21 4.58 4.87 3.17
CA VAL A 21 4.17 3.47 3.35
C VAL A 21 4.41 2.99 4.78
N PRO A 22 5.57 3.23 5.43
CA PRO A 22 5.73 2.94 6.84
C PRO A 22 4.73 3.69 7.74
N LEU A 23 4.41 4.95 7.42
CA LEU A 23 3.37 5.70 8.15
C LEU A 23 2.00 5.02 8.01
N GLN A 24 1.65 4.54 6.82
CA GLN A 24 0.43 3.77 6.59
C GLN A 24 0.44 2.44 7.37
N MET A 25 1.59 1.76 7.48
CA MET A 25 1.72 0.56 8.32
C MET A 25 1.52 0.88 9.80
N VAL A 26 1.98 2.05 10.27
CA VAL A 26 1.73 2.52 11.63
C VAL A 26 0.24 2.79 11.85
N GLU A 27 -0.44 3.43 10.89
CA GLU A 27 -1.90 3.64 10.96
C GLU A 27 -2.66 2.31 11.09
N PHE A 28 -2.30 1.32 10.28
CA PHE A 28 -2.85 -0.03 10.36
C PHE A 28 -2.57 -0.71 11.70
N TYR A 29 -1.36 -0.55 12.22
CA TYR A 29 -1.01 -1.04 13.55
C TYR A 29 -1.88 -0.41 14.62
N LEU A 30 -2.10 0.91 14.59
CA LEU A 30 -2.92 1.60 15.59
C LEU A 30 -4.38 1.13 15.58
N ILE A 31 -4.96 0.93 14.39
CA ILE A 31 -6.31 0.37 14.24
C ILE A 31 -6.39 -1.04 14.85
N LEU A 32 -5.39 -1.90 14.56
CA LEU A 32 -5.36 -3.27 15.06
C LEU A 32 -5.04 -3.35 16.55
N ALA A 33 -4.11 -2.53 17.06
CA ALA A 33 -3.67 -2.54 18.44
C ALA A 33 -4.81 -2.18 19.42
N ALA A 34 -5.81 -1.44 18.95
CA ALA A 34 -7.01 -1.15 19.72
C ALA A 34 -7.88 -2.39 19.98
N VAL A 35 -7.75 -3.44 19.16
CA VAL A 35 -8.70 -4.58 19.17
C VAL A 35 -8.07 -5.96 19.21
N THR A 36 -6.75 -6.06 19.02
CA THR A 36 -6.06 -7.34 19.02
C THR A 36 -4.64 -7.29 19.57
N VAL A 37 -4.26 -8.39 20.22
CA VAL A 37 -2.91 -8.60 20.78
C VAL A 37 -1.86 -8.96 19.71
N VAL A 38 -2.28 -9.36 18.50
CA VAL A 38 -1.35 -9.74 17.43
C VAL A 38 -0.86 -8.55 16.59
N ALA A 39 -1.34 -7.33 16.88
CA ALA A 39 -1.08 -6.13 16.09
C ALA A 39 0.43 -5.88 15.86
N GLY A 40 1.26 -6.08 16.89
CA GLY A 40 2.70 -5.85 16.79
C GLY A 40 3.41 -6.83 15.84
N SER A 41 3.02 -8.11 15.85
CA SER A 41 3.59 -9.11 14.93
C SER A 41 3.17 -8.81 13.48
N LEU A 42 1.89 -8.46 13.27
CA LEU A 42 1.39 -8.07 11.95
C LEU A 42 2.08 -6.82 11.42
N PHE A 43 2.30 -5.81 12.27
CA PHE A 43 3.02 -4.59 11.90
C PHE A 43 4.40 -4.90 11.32
N TRP A 44 5.21 -5.72 11.99
CA TRP A 44 6.55 -6.05 11.51
C TRP A 44 6.53 -6.87 10.21
N GLN A 45 5.58 -7.80 10.07
CA GLN A 45 5.42 -8.58 8.84
C GLN A 45 5.07 -7.68 7.65
N LEU A 46 4.14 -6.74 7.86
CA LEU A 46 3.70 -5.80 6.83
C LEU A 46 4.78 -4.76 6.52
N LEU A 47 5.45 -4.22 7.53
CA LEU A 47 6.52 -3.25 7.36
C LEU A 47 7.68 -3.85 6.56
N LEU A 48 8.19 -5.02 6.98
CA LEU A 48 9.29 -5.68 6.27
C LEU A 48 8.89 -6.09 4.85
N GLY A 49 7.68 -6.62 4.66
CA GLY A 49 7.15 -6.92 3.33
C GLY A 49 7.09 -5.70 2.44
N SER A 50 6.60 -4.57 2.96
CA SER A 50 6.48 -3.31 2.20
C SER A 50 7.85 -2.72 1.84
N LEU A 51 8.85 -2.84 2.73
CA LEU A 51 10.21 -2.39 2.44
C LEU A 51 10.84 -3.22 1.32
N VAL A 52 10.72 -4.55 1.37
CA VAL A 52 11.18 -5.41 0.27
C VAL A 52 10.48 -5.03 -1.04
N MET A 53 9.16 -4.86 -1.00
CA MET A 53 8.39 -4.44 -2.17
C MET A 53 8.92 -3.14 -2.79
N LEU A 54 9.12 -2.10 -1.99
CA LEU A 54 9.58 -0.79 -2.45
C LEU A 54 11.04 -0.82 -2.93
N ILE A 55 11.94 -1.49 -2.21
CA ILE A 55 13.36 -1.55 -2.57
C ILE A 55 13.53 -2.22 -3.94
N PHE A 56 12.89 -3.36 -4.16
CA PHE A 56 13.02 -4.06 -5.43
C PHE A 56 12.27 -3.34 -6.55
N GLY A 57 11.12 -2.72 -6.29
CA GLY A 57 10.47 -1.81 -7.25
C GLY A 57 11.42 -0.72 -7.72
N TYR A 58 12.08 -0.02 -6.78
CA TYR A 58 13.04 1.03 -7.08
C TYR A 58 14.22 0.50 -7.89
N MET A 59 14.82 -0.62 -7.48
CA MET A 59 15.96 -1.20 -8.18
C MET A 59 15.63 -1.50 -9.64
N GLY A 60 14.40 -1.94 -9.91
CA GLY A 60 13.94 -2.18 -11.27
C GLY A 60 13.69 -0.89 -12.07
N GLU A 61 12.99 0.10 -11.51
CA GLU A 61 12.70 1.37 -12.21
C GLU A 61 13.93 2.26 -12.41
N ALA A 62 14.90 2.19 -11.49
CA ALA A 62 16.15 2.94 -11.55
C ALA A 62 17.23 2.26 -12.42
N GLY A 63 16.94 1.08 -12.99
CA GLY A 63 17.88 0.33 -13.82
C GLY A 63 19.06 -0.29 -13.05
N VAL A 64 18.97 -0.37 -11.71
CA VAL A 64 19.97 -1.03 -10.85
C VAL A 64 19.87 -2.56 -10.96
N MET A 65 18.67 -3.07 -11.21
CA MET A 65 18.36 -4.49 -11.46
C MET A 65 17.48 -4.60 -12.71
N ALA A 66 17.57 -5.74 -13.40
CA ALA A 66 16.65 -6.02 -14.51
C ALA A 66 15.18 -5.96 -14.04
N ALA A 67 14.32 -5.33 -14.83
CA ALA A 67 12.96 -4.99 -14.43
C ALA A 67 12.11 -6.23 -14.06
N MET A 68 12.21 -7.31 -14.83
CA MET A 68 11.38 -8.50 -14.59
C MET A 68 11.73 -9.23 -13.28
N PRO A 69 13.00 -9.57 -12.98
CA PRO A 69 13.37 -10.11 -11.67
C PRO A 69 12.99 -9.20 -10.48
N ALA A 70 13.23 -7.90 -10.62
CA ALA A 70 12.88 -6.91 -9.61
C ALA A 70 11.35 -6.89 -9.33
N PHE A 71 10.55 -6.90 -10.40
CA PHE A 71 9.10 -6.99 -10.32
C PHE A 71 8.62 -8.26 -9.62
N VAL A 72 9.19 -9.42 -9.96
CA VAL A 72 8.80 -10.70 -9.34
C VAL A 72 9.04 -10.70 -7.83
N ILE A 73 10.18 -10.16 -7.38
CA ILE A 73 10.50 -10.06 -5.95
C ILE A 73 9.53 -9.09 -5.25
N GLY A 74 9.27 -7.93 -5.87
CA GLY A 74 8.32 -6.95 -5.33
C GLY A 74 6.90 -7.52 -5.21
N MET A 75 6.43 -8.22 -6.25
CA MET A 75 5.14 -8.91 -6.27
C MET A 75 5.06 -10.02 -5.22
N ALA A 76 6.11 -10.81 -5.04
CA ALA A 76 6.15 -11.85 -4.01
C ALA A 76 6.00 -11.25 -2.60
N ALA A 77 6.66 -10.13 -2.32
CA ALA A 77 6.54 -9.43 -1.05
C ALA A 77 5.13 -8.86 -0.83
N TRP A 78 4.51 -8.26 -1.87
CA TRP A 78 3.14 -7.76 -1.80
C TRP A 78 2.11 -8.89 -1.59
N LEU A 79 2.23 -9.99 -2.34
CA LEU A 79 1.36 -11.16 -2.17
C LEU A 79 1.53 -11.81 -0.79
N TYR A 80 2.74 -11.82 -0.24
CA TYR A 80 2.97 -12.24 1.15
C TYR A 80 2.21 -11.36 2.16
N MET A 81 2.23 -10.04 1.99
CA MET A 81 1.44 -9.13 2.84
C MET A 81 -0.06 -9.43 2.75
N ILE A 82 -0.58 -9.64 1.53
CA ILE A 82 -1.99 -10.02 1.32
C ILE A 82 -2.31 -11.34 2.02
N TYR A 83 -1.44 -12.34 1.91
CA TYR A 83 -1.58 -13.63 2.59
C TYR A 83 -1.66 -13.48 4.11
N VAL A 84 -0.73 -12.73 4.71
CA VAL A 84 -0.69 -12.48 6.17
C VAL A 84 -1.98 -11.83 6.66
N LEU A 85 -2.56 -10.94 5.86
CA LEU A 85 -3.79 -10.26 6.18
C LEU A 85 -5.03 -11.16 6.03
N TYR A 86 -5.18 -11.85 4.90
CA TYR A 86 -6.39 -12.63 4.60
C TYR A 86 -6.45 -14.00 5.27
N MET A 87 -5.32 -14.69 5.35
CA MET A 87 -5.23 -16.08 5.84
C MET A 87 -4.45 -16.21 7.14
N GLY A 88 -3.77 -15.14 7.57
CA GLY A 88 -3.03 -15.10 8.82
C GLY A 88 -3.84 -14.58 10.00
N ALA A 89 -3.14 -14.16 11.05
CA ALA A 89 -3.72 -13.75 12.32
C ALA A 89 -4.64 -12.52 12.22
N GLY A 90 -4.58 -11.75 11.12
CA GLY A 90 -5.37 -10.52 10.93
C GLY A 90 -6.88 -10.77 10.88
N LYS A 91 -7.34 -11.72 10.06
CA LYS A 91 -8.78 -11.99 9.92
C LYS A 91 -9.39 -12.63 11.17
N ALA A 92 -8.64 -13.52 11.82
CA ALA A 92 -9.05 -14.13 13.09
C ALA A 92 -9.17 -13.10 14.23
N ALA A 93 -8.35 -12.03 14.17
CA ALA A 93 -8.31 -11.00 15.19
C ALA A 93 -9.51 -10.03 15.18
N VAL A 94 -10.24 -9.93 14.07
CA VAL A 94 -11.33 -8.95 13.92
C VAL A 94 -12.72 -9.56 13.80
N SER A 95 -12.84 -10.89 13.72
CA SER A 95 -14.12 -11.56 13.51
C SER A 95 -15.11 -11.39 14.68
N SER A 96 -14.62 -11.07 15.87
CA SER A 96 -15.41 -10.86 17.10
C SER A 96 -15.44 -9.42 17.59
N THR A 97 -14.94 -8.44 16.82
CA THR A 97 -14.86 -7.03 17.21
C THR A 97 -16.08 -6.22 16.76
N SER A 98 -16.17 -4.94 17.15
CA SER A 98 -17.29 -4.07 16.77
C SER A 98 -17.42 -3.91 15.24
N ALA A 99 -18.62 -3.61 14.75
CA ALA A 99 -18.87 -3.41 13.32
C ALA A 99 -18.00 -2.28 12.72
N SER A 100 -17.71 -1.24 13.51
CA SER A 100 -16.82 -0.16 13.10
C SER A 100 -15.38 -0.64 12.90
N VAL A 101 -14.86 -1.42 13.84
CA VAL A 101 -13.50 -2.00 13.74
C VAL A 101 -13.40 -2.95 12.55
N GLN A 102 -14.41 -3.79 12.33
CA GLN A 102 -14.47 -4.66 11.15
C GLN A 102 -14.47 -3.83 9.85
N THR A 103 -15.17 -2.68 9.84
CA THR A 103 -15.19 -1.77 8.70
C THR A 103 -13.82 -1.14 8.45
N ALA A 104 -13.14 -0.66 9.49
CA ALA A 104 -11.79 -0.11 9.38
C ALA A 104 -10.79 -1.16 8.87
N TYR A 105 -10.85 -2.38 9.41
CA TYR A 105 -10.02 -3.50 8.98
C TYR A 105 -10.27 -3.91 7.53
N ASN A 106 -11.54 -4.07 7.13
CA ASN A 106 -11.90 -4.41 5.75
C ASN A 106 -11.51 -3.30 4.77
N SER A 107 -11.57 -2.04 5.19
CA SER A 107 -11.10 -0.90 4.39
C SER A 107 -9.59 -0.96 4.17
N MET A 108 -8.80 -1.29 5.20
CA MET A 108 -7.37 -1.57 5.06
C MET A 108 -7.10 -2.69 4.06
N LEU A 109 -7.83 -3.81 4.14
CA LEU A 109 -7.69 -4.92 3.19
C LEU A 109 -7.96 -4.49 1.76
N MET A 110 -9.03 -3.71 1.54
CA MET A 110 -9.38 -3.22 0.21
C MET A 110 -8.31 -2.31 -0.37
N ILE A 111 -7.67 -1.48 0.44
CA ILE A 111 -6.55 -0.64 -0.02
C ILE A 111 -5.33 -1.47 -0.39
N ILE A 112 -4.91 -2.41 0.46
CA ILE A 112 -3.72 -3.22 0.17
C ILE A 112 -3.94 -4.14 -1.04
N VAL A 113 -5.16 -4.62 -1.28
CA VAL A 113 -5.43 -5.50 -2.43
C VAL A 113 -5.77 -4.72 -3.70
N VAL A 114 -6.77 -3.83 -3.64
CA VAL A 114 -7.32 -3.18 -4.82
C VAL A 114 -6.60 -1.86 -5.09
N GLY A 115 -6.46 -1.02 -4.06
CA GLY A 115 -5.82 0.28 -4.20
C GLY A 115 -4.36 0.18 -4.62
N TRP A 116 -3.62 -0.73 -3.98
CA TRP A 116 -2.20 -0.92 -4.27
C TRP A 116 -1.94 -1.65 -5.59
N ALA A 117 -2.90 -2.39 -6.15
CA ALA A 117 -2.74 -3.07 -7.44
C ALA A 117 -2.43 -2.11 -8.60
N ILE A 118 -2.77 -0.83 -8.46
CA ILE A 118 -2.51 0.21 -9.47
C ILE A 118 -1.00 0.42 -9.66
N TYR A 119 -0.19 0.32 -8.60
CA TYR A 119 1.26 0.50 -8.67
C TYR A 119 1.97 -0.57 -9.52
N PRO A 120 1.83 -1.89 -9.26
CA PRO A 120 2.47 -2.92 -10.10
C PRO A 120 1.91 -2.93 -11.52
N LEU A 121 0.66 -2.52 -11.75
CA LEU A 121 0.14 -2.33 -13.12
C LEU A 121 0.88 -1.19 -13.84
N GLY A 122 1.10 -0.06 -13.16
CA GLY A 122 1.96 1.01 -13.68
C GLY A 122 3.36 0.51 -14.04
N TYR A 123 3.95 -0.30 -13.16
CA TYR A 123 5.25 -0.93 -13.40
C TYR A 123 5.24 -1.82 -14.66
N VAL A 124 4.25 -2.71 -14.79
CA VAL A 124 4.12 -3.62 -15.94
C VAL A 124 4.02 -2.83 -17.25
N PHE A 125 3.10 -1.87 -17.30
CA PHE A 125 2.87 -1.11 -18.52
C PHE A 125 4.05 -0.21 -18.88
N GLY A 126 4.70 0.40 -17.89
CA GLY A 126 5.82 1.32 -18.12
C GLY A 126 7.15 0.61 -18.43
N TYR A 127 7.48 -0.44 -17.68
CA TYR A 127 8.84 -1.00 -17.65
C TYR A 127 8.96 -2.41 -18.21
N LEU A 128 7.92 -3.24 -18.13
CA LEU A 128 7.96 -4.61 -18.67
C LEU A 128 7.47 -4.68 -20.11
N MET A 129 6.41 -3.95 -20.42
CA MET A 129 5.82 -3.91 -21.76
C MET A 129 6.32 -2.75 -22.61
N GLY A 130 6.79 -1.66 -21.96
CA GLY A 130 7.09 -0.40 -22.65
C GLY A 130 5.86 0.16 -23.39
N ALA A 131 4.66 -0.13 -22.88
CA ALA A 131 3.39 0.14 -23.55
C ALA A 131 2.84 1.55 -23.25
N VAL A 132 3.37 2.22 -22.23
CA VAL A 132 2.96 3.58 -21.85
C VAL A 132 4.17 4.50 -21.77
N ASP A 133 3.97 5.75 -22.19
CA ASP A 133 4.99 6.78 -22.09
C ASP A 133 5.14 7.30 -20.65
N ALA A 134 6.19 8.09 -20.41
CA ALA A 134 6.46 8.66 -19.09
C ALA A 134 5.28 9.52 -18.59
N SER A 135 4.57 10.24 -19.47
CA SER A 135 3.41 11.05 -19.06
C SER A 135 2.30 10.18 -18.48
N THR A 136 1.90 9.14 -19.21
CA THR A 136 0.83 8.23 -18.80
C THR A 136 1.21 7.48 -17.52
N LEU A 137 2.46 7.04 -17.39
CA LEU A 137 2.97 6.39 -16.18
C LEU A 137 2.85 7.31 -14.95
N ASN A 138 3.23 8.58 -15.08
CA ASN A 138 3.12 9.55 -13.99
C ASN A 138 1.66 9.82 -13.61
N LEU A 139 0.75 9.87 -14.59
CA LEU A 139 -0.68 10.00 -14.33
C LEU A 139 -1.24 8.81 -13.55
N ILE A 140 -0.87 7.58 -13.94
CA ILE A 140 -1.28 6.35 -13.24
C ILE A 140 -0.82 6.39 -11.78
N TYR A 141 0.44 6.73 -11.53
CA TYR A 141 0.96 6.79 -10.15
C TYR A 141 0.35 7.92 -9.33
N ASN A 142 0.08 9.09 -9.92
CA ASN A 142 -0.62 10.18 -9.22
C ASN A 142 -2.05 9.78 -8.85
N LEU A 143 -2.75 9.05 -9.75
CA LEU A 143 -4.07 8.50 -9.46
C LEU A 143 -4.00 7.47 -8.33
N ALA A 144 -2.99 6.59 -8.36
CA ALA A 144 -2.76 5.63 -7.29
C ALA A 144 -2.55 6.33 -5.95
N ASP A 145 -1.73 7.39 -5.90
CA ASP A 145 -1.49 8.16 -4.69
C ASP A 145 -2.75 8.87 -4.20
N PHE A 146 -3.54 9.45 -5.11
CA PHE A 146 -4.82 10.08 -4.76
C PHE A 146 -5.77 9.08 -4.07
N ILE A 147 -5.88 7.87 -4.62
CA ILE A 147 -6.75 6.82 -4.06
C ILE A 147 -6.19 6.33 -2.72
N ASN A 148 -4.91 5.97 -2.67
CA ASN A 148 -4.32 5.25 -1.53
C ASN A 148 -3.96 6.14 -0.34
N LYS A 149 -3.86 7.46 -0.54
CA LYS A 149 -3.57 8.44 0.53
C LYS A 149 -4.81 9.25 0.88
N ILE A 150 -5.45 9.89 -0.10
CA ILE A 150 -6.57 10.81 0.16
C ILE A 150 -7.87 10.04 0.39
N LEU A 151 -8.31 9.23 -0.58
CA LEU A 151 -9.58 8.49 -0.43
C LEU A 151 -9.53 7.51 0.74
N PHE A 152 -8.39 6.83 0.92
CA PHE A 152 -8.18 5.98 2.09
C PHE A 152 -8.34 6.74 3.41
N GLY A 153 -7.69 7.90 3.57
CA GLY A 153 -7.83 8.72 4.78
C GLY A 153 -9.29 9.16 5.03
N LEU A 154 -10.04 9.48 3.97
CA LEU A 154 -11.47 9.80 4.08
C LEU A 154 -12.31 8.60 4.55
N VAL A 155 -11.99 7.38 4.11
CA VAL A 155 -12.67 6.15 4.55
C VAL A 155 -12.41 5.89 6.04
N ILE A 156 -11.17 6.03 6.50
CA ILE A 156 -10.83 5.87 7.93
C ILE A 156 -11.51 6.93 8.78
N TRP A 157 -11.50 8.20 8.35
CA TRP A 157 -12.20 9.28 9.04
C TRP A 157 -13.71 9.00 9.15
N LYS A 158 -14.34 8.51 8.07
CA LYS A 158 -15.77 8.17 8.09
C LYS A 158 -16.06 7.04 9.07
N ALA A 159 -15.25 5.98 9.07
CA ALA A 159 -15.38 4.86 10.00
C ALA A 159 -15.26 5.32 11.46
N ALA A 160 -14.27 6.15 11.77
CA ALA A 160 -14.09 6.72 13.10
C ALA A 160 -15.27 7.60 13.54
N MET A 161 -15.87 8.35 12.61
CA MET A 161 -17.03 9.20 12.93
C MET A 161 -18.32 8.43 13.18
N ASP A 162 -18.48 7.28 12.52
CA ASP A 162 -19.62 6.40 12.77
C ASP A 162 -19.50 5.68 14.12
N ASP A 163 -18.28 5.33 14.54
CA ASP A 163 -18.02 4.73 15.87
C ASP A 163 -18.36 5.68 17.02
N ASN A 164 -17.92 6.94 16.92
CA ASN A 164 -18.21 7.97 17.91
C ASN A 164 -19.72 8.23 18.09
N LYS A 165 -20.53 8.05 17.03
CA LYS A 165 -21.99 8.20 17.12
C LYS A 165 -22.67 7.00 17.78
N GLN A 166 -22.06 5.82 17.76
CA GLN A 166 -22.60 4.62 18.42
C GLN A 166 -22.29 4.59 19.92
N THR A 167 -21.28 5.34 20.35
CA THR A 167 -20.79 5.38 21.74
C THR A 167 -21.29 6.60 22.54
N ALA A 168 -21.91 7.57 21.87
CA ALA A 168 -22.56 8.75 22.46
C ALA A 168 -24.06 8.52 22.71
#